data_AF-A0A392REJ0-F1
#
_entry.id   AF-A0A392REJ0-F1
#
_cell.length_a   1.000
_cell.length_b   1.000
_cell.length_c   1.000
_cell.angle_alpha   90.00
_cell.angle_beta   90.00
_cell.angle_gamma   90.00
#
_symmetry.space_group_name_H-M   'P 1'
#
loop_
_entity.id
_entity.type
_entity.pdbx_description
1 polymer ?
#
loop_
_entity_poly.entity_id
_entity_poly.type
_entity_poly.pdbx_seq_one_letter_code
_entity_poly.pdbx_strand_id
1 'polypeptide(L)'
;ESTLQLLNFADAIALGSRSPERLFRVLDVFETMRDLIPEFESMLGGLLQNEATTIWKRLGEAIRGIFMELENRIRHDSGRTASPSGGLHAITRYVMNYLCIACESWQTLEQVF
;
A
#
# COMPACT_ATOMS: atom_id res chain seq x y z
N GLU A 1 17.27 17.61 -10.82
CA GLU A 1 15.90 18.17 -10.72
C GLU A 1 14.83 17.08 -10.84
N SER A 2 14.84 16.26 -11.89
CA SER A 2 13.85 15.18 -12.11
C SER A 2 13.81 14.11 -11.00
N THR A 3 14.96 13.74 -10.43
CA THR A 3 15.00 12.72 -9.35
C THR A 3 14.31 13.19 -8.07
N LEU A 4 14.47 14.46 -7.70
CA LEU A 4 13.79 15.03 -6.54
C LEU A 4 12.27 15.11 -6.76
N GLN A 5 11.83 15.41 -7.99
CA GLN A 5 10.41 15.38 -8.34
C GLN A 5 9.83 13.97 -8.24
N LEU A 6 10.59 12.94 -8.66
CA LEU A 6 10.20 11.54 -8.49
C LEU A 6 10.05 11.16 -7.01
N LEU A 7 11.02 11.53 -6.17
CA LEU A 7 10.95 11.27 -4.73
C LEU A 7 9.77 12.00 -4.09
N ASN A 8 9.54 13.26 -4.43
CA ASN A 8 8.38 14.03 -3.97
C ASN A 8 7.05 13.39 -4.39
N PHE A 9 6.97 12.85 -5.60
CA PHE A 9 5.78 12.12 -6.06
C PHE A 9 5.56 10.85 -5.23
N ALA A 10 6.60 10.05 -5.02
CA ALA A 10 6.50 8.84 -4.20
C ALA A 10 6.09 9.16 -2.75
N ASP A 11 6.64 10.23 -2.16
CA ASP A 11 6.28 10.68 -0.81
C ASP A 11 4.83 11.17 -0.73
N ALA A 12 4.35 11.89 -1.75
CA ALA A 12 2.94 12.29 -1.83
C ALA A 12 1.99 11.08 -1.92
N ILE A 13 2.38 10.03 -2.64
CA ILE A 13 1.62 8.77 -2.69
C ILE A 13 1.55 8.12 -1.30
N ALA A 14 2.67 8.06 -0.58
CA ALA A 14 2.78 7.50 0.78
C ALA A 14 1.94 8.27 1.82
N LEU A 15 1.82 9.58 1.64
CA LEU A 15 1.06 10.49 2.51
C LEU A 15 -0.44 10.54 2.21
N GLY A 16 -0.88 10.07 1.03
CA GLY A 16 -2.29 10.10 0.67
C GLY A 16 -3.18 9.19 1.53
N SER A 17 -4.48 9.15 1.19
CA SER A 17 -5.48 8.35 1.92
C SER A 17 -5.11 6.87 2.05
N ARG A 18 -5.45 6.27 3.19
CA ARG A 18 -5.25 4.83 3.45
C ARG A 18 -6.44 3.98 3.01
N SER A 19 -7.11 4.39 1.94
CA SER A 19 -8.27 3.67 1.41
C SER A 19 -7.85 2.34 0.76
N PRO A 20 -8.56 1.23 0.98
CA PRO A 20 -8.30 -0.06 0.32
C PRO A 20 -8.09 0.03 -1.18
N GLU A 21 -8.87 0.88 -1.86
CA GLU A 21 -8.83 1.06 -3.32
C GLU A 21 -7.48 1.59 -3.85
N ARG A 22 -6.58 2.03 -2.96
CA ARG A 22 -5.24 2.53 -3.34
C ARG A 22 -4.14 1.48 -3.22
N LEU A 23 -4.38 0.32 -2.61
CA LEU A 23 -3.32 -0.64 -2.27
C LEU A 23 -2.40 -0.96 -3.45
N PHE A 24 -2.96 -1.37 -4.59
CA PHE A 24 -2.17 -1.77 -5.76
C PHE A 24 -1.28 -0.64 -6.29
N ARG A 25 -1.80 0.59 -6.34
CA ARG A 25 -0.99 1.74 -6.77
C ARG A 25 0.14 2.04 -5.79
N VAL A 26 -0.06 1.83 -4.49
CA VAL A 26 0.99 2.03 -3.50
C VAL A 26 2.03 0.91 -3.58
N LEU A 27 1.60 -0.34 -3.84
CA LEU A 27 2.49 -1.47 -4.10
C LEU A 27 3.37 -1.24 -5.33
N ASP A 28 2.79 -0.79 -6.45
CA ASP A 28 3.54 -0.50 -7.67
C ASP A 28 4.66 0.52 -7.42
N VAL A 29 4.36 1.59 -6.67
CA VAL A 29 5.34 2.62 -6.32
C VAL A 29 6.37 2.09 -5.32
N PHE A 30 5.96 1.24 -4.36
CA PHE A 30 6.86 0.61 -3.41
C PHE A 30 7.89 -0.30 -4.09
N GLU A 31 7.44 -1.13 -5.04
CA GLU A 31 8.30 -2.00 -5.85
C GLU A 31 9.24 -1.19 -6.73
N THR A 32 8.70 -0.20 -7.45
CA THR A 32 9.50 0.69 -8.29
C THR A 32 10.58 1.42 -7.48
N MET A 33 10.24 1.93 -6.29
CA MET A 33 11.20 2.58 -5.41
C MET A 33 12.27 1.62 -4.89
N ARG A 34 11.89 0.39 -4.50
CA ARG A 34 12.85 -0.65 -4.08
C ARG A 34 13.90 -0.89 -5.16
N ASP A 35 13.45 -1.02 -6.41
CA ASP A 35 14.32 -1.36 -7.54
C ASP A 35 15.22 -0.18 -7.95
N LEU A 36 14.78 1.06 -7.71
CA LEU A 36 15.55 2.28 -8.01
C LEU A 36 16.52 2.71 -6.90
N ILE A 37 16.30 2.33 -5.64
CA ILE A 37 17.16 2.73 -4.52
C ILE A 37 18.65 2.42 -4.74
N PRO A 38 19.05 1.23 -5.23
CA PRO A 38 20.46 0.92 -5.50
C PRO A 38 21.10 1.86 -6.52
N GLU A 39 20.33 2.31 -7.52
CA GLU A 39 20.82 3.21 -8.58
C GLU A 39 21.16 4.61 -8.04
N PHE A 40 20.46 5.07 -6.98
CA PHE A 40 20.71 6.38 -6.38
C PHE A 40 22.03 6.48 -5.62
N GLU A 41 22.66 5.36 -5.27
CA GLU A 41 23.97 5.35 -4.64
C GLU A 41 25.04 5.95 -5.57
N SER A 42 24.88 5.76 -6.89
CA SER A 42 25.81 6.23 -7.92
C SER A 42 25.69 7.72 -8.27
N MET A 43 24.55 8.36 -8.00
CA MET A 43 24.24 9.70 -8.53
C MET A 43 24.66 10.86 -7.63
N LEU A 44 24.53 10.74 -6.29
CA LEU A 44 24.68 11.88 -5.36
C LEU A 44 25.29 11.48 -3.99
N GLY A 45 26.23 10.54 -3.98
CA GLY A 45 27.04 10.22 -2.79
C GLY A 45 26.25 9.69 -1.59
N GLY A 46 25.16 8.96 -1.84
CA GLY A 46 24.35 8.29 -0.80
C GLY A 46 23.27 9.15 -0.13
N LEU A 47 23.27 10.48 -0.29
CA LEU A 47 22.25 11.34 0.35
C LEU A 47 20.85 11.09 -0.21
N LEU A 48 20.73 10.92 -1.54
CA LEU A 48 19.46 10.55 -2.18
C LEU A 48 19.01 9.13 -1.84
N GLN A 49 19.95 8.21 -1.66
CA GLN A 49 19.64 6.82 -1.30
C GLN A 49 18.98 6.78 0.08
N ASN A 50 19.46 7.58 1.04
CA ASN A 50 18.87 7.71 2.37
C ASN A 50 17.45 8.29 2.33
N GLU A 51 17.25 9.35 1.53
CA GLU A 51 15.93 9.96 1.33
C GLU A 51 14.95 8.99 0.66
N ALA A 52 15.37 8.34 -0.43
CA ALA A 52 14.59 7.33 -1.12
C ALA A 52 14.21 6.14 -0.21
N THR A 53 15.16 5.67 0.60
CA THR A 53 14.91 4.60 1.59
C THR A 53 13.90 5.03 2.65
N THR A 54 13.94 6.29 3.07
CA THR A 54 12.97 6.84 4.03
C THR A 54 11.57 6.87 3.42
N ILE A 55 11.44 7.33 2.18
CA ILE A 55 10.16 7.35 1.45
C ILE A 55 9.65 5.92 1.22
N TRP A 56 10.53 4.99 0.85
CA TRP A 56 10.18 3.58 0.68
C TRP A 56 9.62 2.94 1.95
N LYS A 57 10.23 3.23 3.12
CA LYS A 57 9.68 2.82 4.42
C LYS A 57 8.29 3.43 4.66
N ARG A 58 8.08 4.71 4.33
CA ARG A 58 6.75 5.36 4.46
C ARG A 58 5.70 4.74 3.55
N LEU A 59 6.07 4.28 2.35
CA LEU A 59 5.18 3.51 1.47
C LEU A 59 4.79 2.17 2.11
N GLY A 60 5.74 1.48 2.77
CA GLY A 60 5.45 0.30 3.59
C GLY A 60 4.44 0.59 4.71
N GLU A 61 4.63 1.69 5.44
CA GLU A 61 3.64 2.15 6.43
C GLU A 61 2.29 2.51 5.82
N ALA A 62 2.27 2.99 4.58
CA ALA A 62 1.04 3.24 3.83
C ALA A 62 0.28 1.95 3.53
N ILE A 63 0.98 0.92 3.07
CA ILE A 63 0.41 -0.41 2.83
C ILE A 63 -0.15 -1.00 4.13
N ARG A 64 0.62 -1.00 5.23
CA ARG A 64 0.14 -1.45 6.55
C ARG A 64 -1.10 -0.66 6.99
N GLY A 65 -1.09 0.65 6.81
CA GLY A 65 -2.22 1.52 7.13
C GLY A 65 -3.49 1.21 6.33
N ILE A 66 -3.35 0.82 5.06
CA ILE A 66 -4.50 0.42 4.24
C ILE A 66 -5.14 -0.88 4.78
N PHE A 67 -4.34 -1.87 5.17
CA PHE A 67 -4.86 -3.09 5.79
C PHE A 67 -5.52 -2.81 7.15
N MET A 68 -4.94 -1.92 7.97
CA MET A 68 -5.59 -1.48 9.21
C MET A 68 -6.94 -0.80 8.97
N GLU A 69 -7.06 0.04 7.94
CA GLU A 69 -8.34 0.66 7.57
C GLU A 69 -9.35 -0.38 7.10
N LEU A 70 -8.92 -1.38 6.33
CA LEU A 70 -9.77 -2.50 5.93
C LEU A 70 -10.27 -3.29 7.16
N GLU A 71 -9.39 -3.59 8.11
CA GLU A 71 -9.73 -4.24 9.37
C GLU A 71 -10.74 -3.43 10.19
N ASN A 72 -10.53 -2.12 10.30
CA ASN A 72 -11.46 -1.23 11.00
C ASN A 72 -12.85 -1.21 10.33
N ARG A 73 -12.90 -1.18 9.00
CA ARG A 73 -14.17 -1.29 8.26
C ARG A 73 -14.89 -2.60 8.56
N ILE A 74 -14.17 -3.72 8.67
CA ILE A 74 -14.74 -5.02 9.06
C ILE A 74 -15.28 -4.98 10.48
N ARG A 75 -14.52 -4.42 11.43
CA ARG A 75 -14.90 -4.34 12.85
C ARG A 75 -16.14 -3.47 13.07
N HIS A 76 -16.27 -2.38 12.30
CA HIS A 76 -17.38 -1.45 12.41
C HIS A 76 -18.60 -1.82 11.54
N ASP A 77 -18.50 -2.87 10.74
CA ASP A 77 -19.64 -3.42 10.03
C ASP A 77 -20.61 -4.02 11.03
N SER A 78 -21.76 -3.36 11.20
CA SER A 78 -22.70 -3.70 12.27
C SER A 78 -23.39 -5.06 12.09
N GLY A 79 -23.15 -5.80 10.99
CA GLY A 79 -23.75 -7.11 10.72
C GLY A 79 -25.29 -7.15 10.69
N ARG A 80 -25.94 -6.00 10.88
CA ARG A 80 -27.40 -5.87 11.04
C ARG A 80 -28.17 -5.95 9.74
N THR A 81 -27.48 -5.86 8.60
CA THR A 81 -28.02 -6.18 7.30
C THR A 81 -27.89 -7.68 7.06
N ALA A 82 -28.67 -8.47 7.80
CA ALA A 82 -28.97 -9.82 7.36
C ALA A 82 -29.50 -9.71 5.93
N SER A 83 -28.81 -10.33 4.97
CA SER A 83 -29.32 -10.41 3.61
C SER A 83 -30.74 -10.98 3.70
N PRO A 84 -31.76 -10.34 3.10
CA PRO A 84 -33.15 -10.79 3.20
C PRO A 84 -33.36 -12.26 2.78
N SER A 85 -32.40 -12.84 2.05
CA SER A 85 -32.41 -14.21 1.55
C SER A 85 -31.39 -15.14 2.25
N GLY A 86 -30.80 -14.76 3.39
CA GLY A 86 -29.77 -15.57 4.06
C GLY A 86 -28.45 -15.69 3.29
N GLY A 87 -28.20 -14.80 2.33
CA GLY A 87 -26.99 -14.80 1.51
C GLY A 87 -25.74 -14.25 2.21
N LEU A 88 -24.57 -14.50 1.62
CA LEU A 88 -23.28 -14.03 2.12
C LEU A 88 -23.24 -12.49 2.25
N HIS A 89 -22.77 -12.00 3.40
CA HIS A 89 -22.69 -10.57 3.71
C HIS A 89 -21.83 -9.82 2.68
N ALA A 90 -22.24 -8.62 2.30
CA ALA A 90 -21.56 -7.84 1.27
C ALA A 90 -20.09 -7.56 1.64
N ILE A 91 -19.82 -7.27 2.92
CA ILE A 91 -18.46 -7.03 3.39
C ILE A 91 -17.58 -8.27 3.28
N THR A 92 -18.11 -9.46 3.54
CA THR A 92 -17.37 -10.72 3.40
C THR A 92 -16.97 -10.93 1.94
N ARG A 93 -17.90 -10.72 1.00
CA ARG A 93 -17.58 -10.83 -0.44
C ARG A 93 -16.49 -9.85 -0.84
N TYR A 94 -16.62 -8.59 -0.40
CA TYR A 94 -15.66 -7.55 -0.70
C TYR A 94 -14.26 -7.89 -0.16
N VAL A 95 -14.16 -8.25 1.12
CA VAL A 95 -12.88 -8.56 1.77
C VAL A 95 -12.22 -9.77 1.11
N MET A 96 -12.97 -10.84 0.87
CA MET A 96 -12.40 -12.03 0.23
C MET A 96 -11.91 -11.73 -1.19
N ASN A 97 -12.69 -11.01 -1.99
CA ASN A 97 -12.25 -10.60 -3.33
C ASN A 97 -11.00 -9.71 -3.27
N TYR A 98 -10.98 -8.77 -2.33
CA TYR A 98 -9.84 -7.88 -2.12
C TYR A 98 -8.57 -8.65 -1.76
N LEU A 99 -8.65 -9.58 -0.80
CA LEU A 99 -7.52 -10.40 -0.38
C LEU A 99 -7.05 -11.34 -1.50
N CYS A 100 -7.96 -11.94 -2.27
CA CYS A 100 -7.58 -12.77 -3.41
C CYS A 100 -6.74 -12.01 -4.43
N ILE A 101 -7.10 -10.76 -4.74
CA ILE A 101 -6.31 -9.93 -5.67
C ILE A 101 -5.01 -9.49 -4.99
N ALA A 102 -5.04 -9.11 -3.71
CA ALA A 102 -3.84 -8.74 -2.97
C ALA A 102 -2.79 -9.88 -2.90
N CYS A 103 -3.23 -11.14 -2.92
CA CYS A 103 -2.32 -12.30 -2.98
C CYS A 103 -1.46 -12.34 -4.26
N GLU A 104 -1.87 -11.69 -5.34
CA GLU A 104 -1.03 -11.58 -6.55
C GLU A 104 0.27 -10.81 -6.25
N SER A 105 0.26 -9.91 -5.27
CA SER A 105 1.42 -9.14 -4.81
C SER A 105 2.06 -9.72 -3.54
N TRP A 106 1.89 -11.02 -3.27
CA TRP A 106 2.35 -11.67 -2.04
C TRP A 106 3.84 -11.43 -1.72
N GLN A 107 4.72 -11.58 -2.72
CA GLN A 107 6.16 -11.38 -2.55
C GLN A 107 6.53 -9.98 -2.07
N THR A 108 5.75 -8.97 -2.48
CA THR A 108 5.93 -7.59 -2.05
C THR A 108 5.33 -7.37 -0.66
N LEU A 109 4.20 -8.00 -0.36
CA LEU A 109 3.59 -7.95 0.96
C LEU A 109 4.49 -8.60 2.03
N GLU A 110 5.21 -9.68 1.72
CA GLU A 110 6.22 -10.28 2.61
C GLU A 110 7.37 -9.34 2.97
N GLN A 111 7.67 -8.35 2.13
CA GLN A 111 8.70 -7.34 2.43
C GLN A 111 8.17 -6.23 3.37
N VAL A 112 6.84 -6.09 3.44
CA VAL A 112 6.16 -5.06 4.21
C VAL A 112 5.79 -5.55 5.60
N PHE A 113 5.48 -6.83 5.79
CA PHE A 113 5.06 -7.41 7.07
C PHE A 113 6.18 -8.22 7.72
#